data_AF-A0AA38UL42-F1
#
_entry.id   AF-A0AA38UL42-F1
#
_cell.length_a   1.000
_cell.length_b   1.000
_cell.length_c   1.000
_cell.angle_alpha   90.00
_cell.angle_beta   90.00
_cell.angle_gamma   90.00
#
_symmetry.space_group_name_H-M   'P 1'
#
loop_
_entity.id
_entity.type
_entity.pdbx_description
1 polymer ?
#
loop_
_entity_poly.entity_id
_entity_poly.type
_entity_poly.pdbx_seq_one_letter_code
_entity_poly.pdbx_strand_id
1 'polypeptide(L)'
;IISGSVALQFFKRTTYEDSDLDTYCLVSKCLEMGEWYEHIGYMFKPAVTQEATYKEDYERVIKSEGASRRNMGTNEGDDIRGATQYRSIDIAEVWNFERSDGRRIQLVATRILPEATVLGFHSTCVMNIITHRAAYSLFPRTTFKRKTTILVNARGRLLQRYERAVQKYRHRGFVVKTRTPHEWIVEDEFGFAVPRWIGDRSTWVHKIEYFGKGKVNTDNTYRVSWDIINDGPGRHNFMEYEPLFTGEEGKVAYEEGRQMLLSQMEKEIVQEVIDTEGTFQTM
;
A
#
# COMPACT_ATOMS: atom_id res chain seq x y z
N ILE A 1 10.61 2.19 -3.21
CA ILE A 1 10.49 3.04 -2.00
C ILE A 1 10.52 2.19 -0.74
N ILE A 2 10.80 2.77 0.43
CA ILE A 2 10.61 2.14 1.74
C ILE A 2 9.31 2.69 2.35
N SER A 3 8.52 1.86 3.03
CA SER A 3 7.28 2.29 3.69
C SER A 3 7.05 1.51 5.00
N GLY A 4 5.81 1.48 5.49
CA GLY A 4 5.41 0.64 6.62
C GLY A 4 6.03 1.05 7.95
N SER A 5 6.41 0.06 8.75
CA SER A 5 6.87 0.30 10.12
C SER A 5 8.22 1.04 10.18
N VAL A 6 9.13 0.80 9.24
CA VAL A 6 10.43 1.50 9.20
C VAL A 6 10.27 2.98 8.87
N ALA A 7 9.42 3.32 7.90
CA ALA A 7 9.15 4.72 7.59
C ALA A 7 8.49 5.45 8.78
N LEU A 8 7.59 4.78 9.49
CA LEU A 8 7.01 5.32 10.73
C LEU A 8 8.07 5.55 11.82
N GLN A 9 9.00 4.61 12.02
CA GLN A 9 10.09 4.71 13.00
C GLN A 9 10.99 5.91 12.71
N PHE A 10 11.34 6.13 11.44
CA PHE A 10 12.16 7.26 11.01
C PHE A 10 11.59 8.60 11.50
N PHE A 11 10.30 8.84 11.25
CA PHE A 11 9.65 10.07 11.68
C PHE A 11 9.37 10.13 13.18
N LYS A 12 9.00 9.01 13.81
CA LYS A 12 8.73 8.94 15.25
C LYS A 12 10.02 9.01 16.10
N ARG A 13 11.19 8.76 15.49
CA ARG A 13 12.48 8.61 16.19
C ARG A 13 12.38 7.58 17.31
N THR A 14 11.80 6.43 17.00
CA THR A 14 11.62 5.31 17.95
C THR A 14 11.98 4.02 17.23
N THR A 15 12.59 3.08 17.95
CA THR A 15 12.88 1.74 17.44
C THR A 15 11.77 0.77 17.83
N TYR A 16 11.32 -0.03 16.87
CA TYR A 16 10.49 -1.21 17.08
C TYR A 16 11.32 -2.42 16.71
N GLU A 17 11.75 -3.19 17.71
CA GLU A 17 12.62 -4.36 17.54
C GLU A 17 11.99 -5.45 16.68
N ASP A 18 10.65 -5.49 16.62
CA ASP A 18 9.84 -6.43 15.84
C ASP A 18 9.54 -5.96 14.40
N SER A 19 10.32 -5.00 13.87
CA SER A 19 10.05 -4.41 12.57
C SER A 19 10.92 -4.99 11.45
N ASP A 20 10.25 -5.53 10.44
CA ASP A 20 10.83 -5.84 9.14
C ASP A 20 11.08 -4.55 8.33
N LEU A 21 11.99 -4.60 7.35
CA LEU A 21 12.17 -3.56 6.35
C LEU A 21 11.28 -3.81 5.13
N ASP A 22 10.22 -3.01 4.99
CA ASP A 22 9.30 -3.10 3.87
C ASP A 22 9.77 -2.23 2.69
N THR A 23 10.06 -2.87 1.57
CA THR A 23 10.42 -2.20 0.31
C THR A 23 9.37 -2.47 -0.75
N TYR A 24 9.03 -1.44 -1.52
CA TYR A 24 7.99 -1.49 -2.55
C TYR A 24 8.61 -1.10 -3.88
N CYS A 25 8.39 -1.93 -4.90
CA CYS A 25 8.96 -1.75 -6.22
C CYS A 25 7.97 -2.24 -7.27
N LEU A 26 7.96 -1.60 -8.45
CA LEU A 26 7.21 -2.11 -9.58
C LEU A 26 7.66 -3.55 -9.86
N VAL A 27 6.70 -4.44 -10.12
CA VAL A 27 6.98 -5.87 -10.34
C VAL A 27 8.03 -6.06 -11.43
N SER A 28 7.99 -5.27 -12.50
CA SER A 28 8.97 -5.31 -13.61
C SER A 28 10.41 -4.91 -13.24
N LYS A 29 10.63 -4.34 -12.06
CA LYS A 29 11.93 -3.90 -11.53
C LYS A 29 12.37 -4.69 -10.31
N CYS A 30 11.57 -5.67 -9.86
CA CYS A 30 11.87 -6.40 -8.64
C CYS A 30 13.07 -7.34 -8.78
N LEU A 31 13.32 -7.93 -9.97
CA LEU A 31 14.44 -8.86 -10.16
C LEU A 31 15.78 -8.28 -9.71
N GLU A 32 16.10 -7.07 -10.18
CA GLU A 32 17.33 -6.36 -9.82
C GLU A 32 17.43 -6.11 -8.31
N MET A 33 16.31 -5.77 -7.66
CA MET A 33 16.27 -5.53 -6.22
C MET A 33 16.49 -6.80 -5.42
N GLY A 34 15.86 -7.92 -5.79
CA GLY A 34 16.01 -9.18 -5.08
C GLY A 34 17.39 -9.81 -5.30
N GLU A 35 17.93 -9.76 -6.52
CA GLU A 35 19.32 -10.18 -6.80
C GLU A 35 20.32 -9.34 -5.99
N TRP A 36 20.06 -8.03 -5.85
CA TRP A 36 20.88 -7.18 -4.98
C TRP A 36 20.79 -7.59 -3.50
N TYR A 37 19.59 -7.94 -3.00
CA TYR A 37 19.44 -8.46 -1.62
C TYR A 37 20.22 -9.75 -1.39
N GLU A 38 20.17 -10.68 -2.34
CA GLU A 38 20.97 -11.91 -2.29
C GLU A 38 22.47 -11.61 -2.30
N HIS A 39 22.90 -10.68 -3.15
CA HIS A 39 24.29 -10.24 -3.23
C HIS A 39 24.82 -9.66 -1.91
N ILE A 40 24.00 -8.91 -1.16
CA ILE A 40 24.39 -8.33 0.14
C ILE A 40 24.15 -9.30 1.33
N GLY A 41 23.88 -10.57 1.04
CA GLY A 41 23.87 -11.66 2.02
C GLY A 41 22.52 -11.99 2.64
N TYR A 42 21.41 -11.47 2.10
CA TYR A 42 20.09 -11.98 2.47
C TYR A 42 19.77 -13.25 1.67
N MET A 43 18.95 -14.13 2.22
CA MET A 43 18.48 -15.34 1.56
C MET A 43 16.98 -15.25 1.36
N PHE A 44 16.53 -15.56 0.16
CA PHE A 44 15.11 -15.71 -0.10
C PHE A 44 14.49 -16.81 0.78
N LYS A 45 13.33 -16.51 1.36
CA LYS A 45 12.54 -17.41 2.20
C LYS A 45 11.18 -17.62 1.54
N PRO A 46 11.03 -18.65 0.68
CA PRO A 46 9.79 -18.89 -0.04
C PRO A 46 8.67 -19.25 0.93
N ALA A 47 7.49 -18.70 0.67
CA ALA A 47 6.25 -19.23 1.20
C ALA A 47 5.92 -20.59 0.55
N VAL A 48 4.98 -21.33 1.14
CA VAL A 48 4.56 -22.65 0.62
C VAL A 48 4.06 -22.59 -0.82
N THR A 49 3.53 -21.44 -1.25
CA THR A 49 3.00 -21.22 -2.59
C THR A 49 4.01 -20.64 -3.58
N GLN A 50 5.25 -20.38 -3.15
CA GLN A 50 6.31 -19.77 -3.95
C GLN A 50 7.30 -20.83 -4.44
N GLU A 51 7.96 -20.55 -5.55
CA GLU A 51 9.02 -21.40 -6.08
C GLU A 51 10.24 -21.43 -5.14
N ALA A 52 11.10 -22.44 -5.32
CA ALA A 52 12.22 -22.69 -4.42
C ALA A 52 13.26 -21.56 -4.42
N THR A 53 13.50 -20.92 -5.57
CA THR A 53 14.43 -19.80 -5.70
C THR A 53 13.70 -18.50 -6.02
N TYR A 54 14.32 -17.38 -5.64
CA TYR A 54 13.75 -16.06 -5.90
C TYR A 54 13.52 -15.81 -7.39
N LYS A 55 14.51 -16.16 -8.21
CA LYS A 55 14.47 -15.94 -9.65
C LYS A 55 13.36 -16.75 -10.33
N GLU A 56 13.20 -18.03 -9.98
CA GLU A 56 12.13 -18.87 -10.50
C GLU A 56 10.76 -18.32 -10.11
N ASP A 57 10.59 -17.87 -8.86
CA ASP A 57 9.32 -17.32 -8.39
C ASP A 57 9.01 -15.98 -9.07
N TYR A 58 10.02 -15.12 -9.25
CA TYR A 58 9.89 -13.89 -10.02
C TYR A 58 9.44 -14.16 -11.45
N GLU A 59 10.07 -15.13 -12.14
CA GLU A 59 9.70 -15.49 -13.51
C GLU A 59 8.28 -16.06 -13.59
N ARG A 60 7.86 -16.85 -12.60
CA ARG A 60 6.48 -17.34 -12.46
C ARG A 60 5.50 -16.16 -12.36
N VAL A 61 5.78 -15.19 -11.49
CA VAL A 61 4.94 -13.99 -11.29
C VAL A 61 4.87 -13.15 -12.57
N ILE A 62 5.99 -12.88 -13.23
CA ILE A 62 5.98 -12.09 -14.48
C ILE A 62 5.19 -12.80 -15.59
N LYS A 63 5.33 -14.13 -15.70
CA LYS A 63 4.55 -14.93 -16.67
C LYS A 63 3.05 -14.87 -16.35
N SER A 64 2.65 -14.99 -15.09
CA SER A 64 1.25 -14.88 -14.70
C SER A 64 0.70 -13.48 -14.94
N GLU A 65 1.43 -12.42 -14.61
CA GLU A 65 1.01 -11.03 -14.89
C GLU A 65 0.85 -10.78 -16.39
N GLY A 66 1.77 -11.30 -17.22
CA GLY A 66 1.68 -11.23 -18.68
C GLY A 66 0.55 -12.09 -19.28
N ALA A 67 0.11 -13.15 -18.60
CA ALA A 67 -1.02 -13.98 -19.01
C ALA A 67 -2.36 -13.39 -18.55
N SER A 68 -2.46 -12.87 -17.32
CA SER A 68 -3.64 -12.17 -16.80
C SER A 68 -3.95 -10.91 -17.62
N ARG A 69 -2.94 -10.20 -18.13
CA ARG A 69 -3.13 -9.10 -19.09
C ARG A 69 -3.74 -9.53 -20.43
N ARG A 70 -3.59 -10.81 -20.82
CA ARG A 70 -4.13 -11.36 -22.08
C ARG A 70 -5.49 -12.04 -21.90
N ASN A 71 -5.78 -12.55 -20.70
CA ASN A 71 -6.96 -13.34 -20.37
C ASN A 71 -7.94 -12.60 -19.44
N MET A 72 -7.94 -11.26 -19.40
CA MET A 72 -8.86 -10.47 -18.58
C MET A 72 -10.31 -10.43 -19.15
N GLY A 73 -10.78 -11.57 -19.63
CA GLY A 73 -12.18 -11.93 -19.71
C GLY A 73 -12.31 -13.30 -19.05
N THR A 74 -13.11 -13.39 -17.99
CA THR A 74 -13.47 -14.62 -17.26
C THR A 74 -12.37 -15.22 -16.37
N ASN A 75 -12.42 -14.94 -15.06
CA ASN A 75 -12.63 -15.97 -14.03
C ASN A 75 -12.40 -15.38 -12.62
N GLU A 76 -13.49 -15.36 -11.86
CA GLU A 76 -13.51 -15.20 -10.41
C GLU A 76 -13.23 -16.54 -9.73
N GLY A 77 -12.77 -16.45 -8.48
CA GLY A 77 -12.78 -17.57 -7.55
C GLY A 77 -11.49 -18.37 -7.57
N ASP A 78 -10.47 -17.88 -6.85
CA ASP A 78 -9.61 -18.83 -6.15
C ASP A 78 -9.21 -18.32 -4.77
N ASP A 79 -9.75 -19.03 -3.80
CA ASP A 79 -9.64 -18.86 -2.36
C ASP A 79 -8.33 -19.52 -1.90
N ILE A 80 -7.19 -18.82 -2.00
CA ILE A 80 -5.88 -19.41 -1.65
C ILE A 80 -5.50 -19.10 -0.21
N ARG A 81 -5.76 -20.11 0.62
CA ARG A 81 -5.22 -20.36 1.95
C ARG A 81 -3.69 -20.18 1.96
N GLY A 82 -3.18 -19.36 2.87
CA GLY A 82 -1.81 -19.51 3.38
C GLY A 82 -0.69 -18.70 2.73
N ALA A 83 -0.87 -17.41 2.44
CA ALA A 83 0.23 -16.45 2.38
C ALA A 83 -0.25 -15.01 2.68
N THR A 84 0.07 -14.54 3.88
CA THR A 84 0.20 -13.14 4.35
C THR A 84 -0.62 -12.02 3.70
N GLN A 85 -1.69 -11.60 4.38
CA GLN A 85 -2.20 -10.22 4.65
C GLN A 85 -2.18 -9.07 3.61
N TYR A 86 -1.65 -9.21 2.41
CA TYR A 86 -1.37 -8.08 1.50
C TYR A 86 -1.67 -8.34 0.02
N ARG A 87 -2.48 -9.33 -0.35
CA ARG A 87 -3.04 -9.37 -1.73
C ARG A 87 -4.12 -8.30 -1.88
N SER A 88 -3.70 -7.03 -1.95
CA SER A 88 -4.51 -5.97 -2.58
C SER A 88 -4.41 -6.11 -4.09
N ILE A 89 -5.37 -5.55 -4.82
CA ILE A 89 -5.35 -5.49 -6.29
C ILE A 89 -4.01 -4.96 -6.83
N ASP A 90 -3.37 -4.08 -6.08
CA ASP A 90 -2.11 -3.41 -6.43
C ASP A 90 -0.86 -4.24 -6.16
N ILE A 91 -0.92 -5.28 -5.32
CA ILE A 91 0.25 -6.06 -4.92
C ILE A 91 0.28 -7.37 -5.69
N ALA A 92 1.34 -7.54 -6.48
CA ALA A 92 1.56 -8.73 -7.30
C ALA A 92 2.07 -9.92 -6.47
N GLU A 93 3.07 -9.68 -5.62
CA GLU A 93 3.71 -10.70 -4.80
C GLU A 93 4.44 -10.05 -3.63
N VAL A 94 4.71 -10.82 -2.58
CA VAL A 94 5.59 -10.40 -1.48
C VAL A 94 6.69 -11.44 -1.28
N TRP A 95 7.93 -11.05 -1.52
CA TRP A 95 9.09 -11.92 -1.28
C TRP A 95 9.77 -11.57 0.04
N ASN A 96 10.02 -12.59 0.85
CA ASN A 96 10.72 -12.43 2.12
C ASN A 96 12.20 -12.77 1.95
N PHE A 97 13.06 -11.91 2.46
CA PHE A 97 14.49 -12.08 2.47
C PHE A 97 14.99 -11.99 3.90
N GLU A 98 15.77 -12.97 4.33
CA GLU A 98 16.29 -13.03 5.70
C GLU A 98 17.79 -13.23 5.72
N ARG A 99 18.42 -12.57 6.68
CA ARG A 99 19.84 -12.71 6.94
C ARG A 99 20.08 -13.57 8.17
N SER A 100 21.28 -14.14 8.28
CA SER A 100 21.66 -15.04 9.39
C SER A 100 21.58 -14.38 10.78
N ASP A 101 21.63 -13.05 10.85
CA ASP A 101 21.47 -12.28 12.09
C ASP A 101 20.00 -11.95 12.43
N GLY A 102 19.04 -12.58 11.75
CA GLY A 102 17.61 -12.45 12.01
C GLY A 102 16.96 -11.22 11.38
N ARG A 103 17.72 -10.35 10.68
CA ARG A 103 17.13 -9.22 9.96
C ARG A 103 16.33 -9.69 8.75
N ARG A 104 15.14 -9.10 8.57
CA ARG A 104 14.25 -9.41 7.47
C ARG A 104 13.96 -8.18 6.59
N ILE A 105 13.94 -8.41 5.29
CA ILE A 105 13.46 -7.47 4.27
C ILE A 105 12.25 -8.11 3.57
N GLN A 106 11.19 -7.35 3.39
CA GLN A 106 10.07 -7.72 2.52
C GLN A 106 10.17 -6.90 1.23
N LEU A 107 10.21 -7.58 0.08
CA LEU A 107 10.07 -6.98 -1.24
C LEU A 107 8.63 -7.14 -1.71
N VAL A 108 7.87 -6.05 -1.61
CA VAL A 108 6.49 -5.98 -2.08
C VAL A 108 6.49 -5.53 -3.54
N ALA A 109 6.12 -6.45 -4.41
CA ALA A 109 5.98 -6.21 -5.83
C ALA A 109 4.65 -5.52 -6.13
N THR A 110 4.69 -4.36 -6.78
CA THR A 110 3.47 -3.58 -7.08
C THR A 110 3.16 -3.63 -8.58
N ARG A 111 1.86 -3.73 -8.91
CA ARG A 111 1.33 -3.65 -10.28
C ARG A 111 1.27 -2.21 -10.77
N ILE A 112 0.98 -1.28 -9.85
CA ILE A 112 0.95 0.16 -10.08
C ILE A 112 2.12 0.85 -9.36
N LEU A 113 2.18 2.18 -9.46
CA LEU A 113 3.18 2.98 -8.76
C LEU A 113 3.24 2.63 -7.26
N PRO A 114 4.43 2.31 -6.70
CA PRO A 114 4.58 1.95 -5.30
C PRO A 114 3.96 2.94 -4.31
N GLU A 115 3.98 4.23 -4.64
CA GLU A 115 3.37 5.30 -3.85
C GLU A 115 1.86 5.15 -3.75
N ALA A 116 1.19 4.79 -4.85
CA ALA A 116 -0.25 4.54 -4.87
C ALA A 116 -0.60 3.29 -4.06
N THR A 117 0.22 2.24 -4.11
CA THR A 117 0.05 1.08 -3.25
C THR A 117 0.11 1.43 -1.75
N VAL A 118 0.95 2.39 -1.36
CA VAL A 118 1.02 2.87 0.04
C VAL A 118 -0.26 3.61 0.45
N LEU A 119 -0.90 4.34 -0.47
CA LEU A 119 -2.20 4.97 -0.24
C LEU A 119 -3.32 3.92 -0.04
N GLY A 120 -3.16 2.73 -0.61
CA GLY A 120 -4.05 1.59 -0.37
C GLY A 120 -3.97 0.97 1.04
N PHE A 121 -3.07 1.45 1.92
CA PHE A 121 -2.92 0.87 3.26
C PHE A 121 -4.15 1.08 4.15
N HIS A 122 -4.33 0.17 5.10
CA HIS A 122 -5.46 0.13 6.03
C HIS A 122 -5.61 1.36 6.95
N SER A 123 -4.55 2.16 7.15
CA SER A 123 -4.63 3.30 8.06
C SER A 123 -3.57 4.37 7.79
N THR A 124 -3.90 5.62 8.14
CA THR A 124 -3.05 6.78 7.80
C THR A 124 -1.69 6.80 8.50
N CYS A 125 -1.54 6.16 9.66
CA CYS A 125 -0.25 6.15 10.39
C CYS A 125 0.88 5.41 9.68
N VAL A 126 0.57 4.54 8.73
CA VAL A 126 1.55 3.79 7.94
C VAL A 126 1.81 4.37 6.56
N MET A 127 1.14 5.48 6.22
CA MET A 127 1.29 6.17 4.94
C MET A 127 2.47 7.15 5.01
N ASN A 128 3.66 6.59 5.21
CA ASN A 128 4.92 7.32 5.20
C ASN A 128 5.86 6.64 4.19
N ILE A 129 6.53 7.43 3.38
CA ILE A 129 7.34 6.95 2.26
C ILE A 129 8.75 7.47 2.43
N ILE A 130 9.75 6.60 2.30
CA ILE A 130 11.16 7.00 2.21
C ILE A 130 11.66 6.64 0.81
N THR A 131 12.27 7.63 0.16
CA THR A 131 12.89 7.48 -1.14
C THR A 131 14.38 7.81 -1.05
N HIS A 132 15.07 7.77 -2.18
CA HIS A 132 16.49 8.13 -2.24
C HIS A 132 16.75 9.64 -2.04
N ARG A 133 15.72 10.50 -2.05
CA ARG A 133 15.86 11.98 -1.92
C ARG A 133 15.26 12.55 -0.65
N ALA A 134 14.21 11.92 -0.15
CA ALA A 134 13.47 12.45 0.98
C ALA A 134 12.61 11.37 1.63
N ALA A 135 12.27 11.62 2.89
CA ALA A 135 11.18 10.97 3.58
C ALA A 135 9.94 11.88 3.54
N TYR A 136 8.78 11.27 3.35
CA TYR A 136 7.47 11.89 3.29
C TYR A 136 6.56 11.28 4.34
N SER A 137 5.89 12.11 5.13
CA SER A 137 4.74 11.68 5.92
C SER A 137 3.51 12.40 5.41
N LEU A 138 2.52 11.63 4.95
CA LEU A 138 1.34 12.18 4.27
C LEU A 138 0.31 12.75 5.26
N PHE A 139 0.26 12.19 6.47
CA PHE A 139 -0.63 12.60 7.56
C PHE A 139 0.13 12.87 8.87
N PRO A 140 1.11 13.78 8.87
CA PRO A 140 2.05 13.92 9.98
C PRO A 140 1.43 14.51 11.24
N ARG A 141 0.50 15.46 11.09
CA ARG A 141 -0.18 16.07 12.25
C ARG A 141 -1.08 15.06 12.95
N THR A 142 -1.85 14.28 12.19
CA THR A 142 -2.70 13.21 12.73
C THR A 142 -1.84 12.12 13.38
N THR A 143 -0.81 11.65 12.67
CA THR A 143 0.04 10.54 13.09
C THR A 143 0.93 10.89 14.27
N PHE A 144 1.71 11.97 14.19
CA PHE A 144 2.76 12.27 15.17
C PHE A 144 2.33 13.27 16.24
N LYS A 145 1.57 14.33 15.89
CA LYS A 145 1.11 15.30 16.89
C LYS A 145 -0.04 14.75 17.74
N ARG A 146 -1.03 14.12 17.10
CA ARG A 146 -2.22 13.58 17.79
C ARG A 146 -2.09 12.11 18.18
N LYS A 147 -1.02 11.40 17.77
CA LYS A 147 -0.87 9.95 17.97
C LYS A 147 -2.15 9.19 17.55
N THR A 148 -2.77 9.62 16.46
CA THR A 148 -4.03 9.07 15.96
C THR A 148 -3.80 8.48 14.57
N THR A 149 -4.51 7.39 14.28
CA THR A 149 -4.59 6.83 12.93
C THR A 149 -6.06 6.76 12.50
N ILE A 150 -6.32 7.14 11.25
CA ILE A 150 -7.64 6.99 10.64
C ILE A 150 -7.61 5.68 9.85
N LEU A 151 -8.54 4.77 10.13
CA LEU A 151 -8.74 3.60 9.28
C LEU A 151 -9.36 4.06 7.98
N VAL A 152 -8.77 3.61 6.89
CA VAL A 152 -9.25 3.83 5.52
C VAL A 152 -9.32 2.48 4.83
N ASN A 153 -10.23 2.34 3.87
CA ASN A 153 -10.45 1.09 3.13
C ASN A 153 -10.85 -0.10 4.03
N ALA A 154 -11.42 0.19 5.21
CA ALA A 154 -11.85 -0.82 6.18
C ALA A 154 -13.36 -1.05 6.03
N ARG A 155 -13.76 -1.93 5.10
CA ARG A 155 -15.16 -2.37 4.90
C ARG A 155 -15.30 -3.88 5.08
N GLY A 156 -16.39 -4.34 5.70
CA GLY A 156 -16.75 -5.76 5.79
C GLY A 156 -15.60 -6.68 6.24
N ARG A 157 -15.32 -7.73 5.46
CA ARG A 157 -14.25 -8.72 5.73
C ARG A 157 -12.83 -8.13 5.74
N LEU A 158 -12.59 -6.97 5.13
CA LEU A 158 -11.28 -6.28 5.17
C LEU A 158 -10.95 -5.80 6.60
N LEU A 159 -11.97 -5.42 7.37
CA LEU A 159 -11.79 -4.97 8.76
C LEU A 159 -11.27 -6.10 9.66
N GLN A 160 -11.73 -7.34 9.45
CA GLN A 160 -11.19 -8.53 10.11
C GLN A 160 -9.75 -8.84 9.68
N ARG A 161 -9.42 -8.65 8.39
CA ARG A 161 -8.05 -8.85 7.87
C ARG A 161 -7.06 -7.86 8.49
N TYR A 162 -7.51 -6.64 8.77
CA TYR A 162 -6.69 -5.59 9.37
C TYR A 162 -6.64 -5.63 10.90
N GLU A 163 -7.42 -6.47 11.57
CA GLU A 163 -7.48 -6.48 13.03
C GLU A 163 -6.10 -6.62 13.68
N ARG A 164 -5.27 -7.54 13.20
CA ARG A 164 -3.89 -7.70 13.71
C ARG A 164 -3.05 -6.45 13.49
N ALA A 165 -3.14 -5.82 12.32
CA ALA A 165 -2.41 -4.59 12.01
C ALA A 165 -2.89 -3.42 12.88
N VAL A 166 -4.21 -3.28 13.06
CA VAL A 166 -4.83 -2.27 13.92
C VAL A 166 -4.40 -2.47 15.37
N GLN A 167 -4.41 -3.70 15.88
CA GLN A 167 -3.96 -4.00 17.23
C GLN A 167 -2.47 -3.70 17.40
N LYS A 168 -1.62 -4.05 16.42
CA LYS A 168 -0.19 -3.68 16.43
C LYS A 168 0.01 -2.18 16.64
N TYR A 169 -0.72 -1.33 15.93
CA TYR A 169 -0.58 0.13 16.10
C TYR A 169 -1.24 0.66 17.39
N ARG A 170 -2.31 0.04 17.90
CA ARG A 170 -2.84 0.34 19.23
C ARG A 170 -1.81 0.11 20.33
N HIS A 171 -1.13 -1.05 20.30
CA HIS A 171 -0.05 -1.36 21.27
C HIS A 171 1.12 -0.37 21.19
N ARG A 172 1.35 0.23 20.01
CA ARG A 172 2.35 1.29 19.80
C ARG A 172 1.88 2.69 20.27
N GLY A 173 0.70 2.76 20.90
CA GLY A 173 0.14 3.95 21.53
C GLY A 173 -0.72 4.82 20.62
N PHE A 174 -1.18 4.29 19.47
CA PHE A 174 -2.04 5.04 18.57
C PHE A 174 -3.53 4.91 18.94
N VAL A 175 -4.22 6.04 19.00
CA VAL A 175 -5.68 6.08 19.02
C VAL A 175 -6.17 5.75 17.60
N VAL A 176 -7.00 4.71 17.48
CA VAL A 176 -7.55 4.30 16.18
C VAL A 176 -8.95 4.86 16.02
N LYS A 177 -9.16 5.64 14.97
CA LYS A 177 -10.47 6.17 14.58
C LYS A 177 -10.94 5.48 13.31
N THR A 178 -12.16 4.96 13.32
CA THR A 178 -12.79 4.34 12.14
C THR A 178 -13.40 5.37 11.19
N ARG A 179 -13.46 6.63 11.61
CA ARG A 179 -14.04 7.77 10.89
C ARG A 179 -13.19 9.02 11.10
N THR A 180 -13.12 9.88 10.10
CA THR A 180 -12.53 11.21 10.24
C THR A 180 -13.46 12.07 11.10
N PRO A 181 -12.98 12.68 12.21
CA PRO A 181 -13.80 13.61 13.00
C PRO A 181 -14.23 14.81 12.15
N HIS A 182 -15.49 15.21 12.26
CA HIS A 182 -16.06 16.28 11.41
C HIS A 182 -15.34 17.61 11.63
N GLU A 183 -14.97 17.90 12.88
CA GLU A 183 -14.17 19.08 13.24
C GLU A 183 -12.84 19.15 12.48
N TRP A 184 -12.20 18.01 12.19
CA TRP A 184 -10.92 17.96 11.48
C TRP A 184 -11.05 18.20 9.97
N ILE A 185 -12.25 17.95 9.43
CA ILE A 185 -12.59 18.25 8.04
C ILE A 185 -12.83 19.75 7.92
N VAL A 186 -13.62 20.34 8.83
CA VAL A 186 -13.97 21.77 8.79
C VAL A 186 -12.74 22.66 9.01
N GLU A 187 -11.87 22.30 9.93
CA GLU A 187 -10.66 23.08 10.23
C GLU A 187 -9.57 22.94 9.15
N ASP A 188 -9.62 21.88 8.33
CA ASP A 188 -8.60 21.43 7.38
C ASP A 188 -7.15 21.40 7.93
N GLU A 189 -6.98 21.45 9.25
CA GLU A 189 -5.65 21.47 9.89
C GLU A 189 -4.84 20.22 9.53
N PHE A 190 -5.55 19.12 9.24
CA PHE A 190 -4.99 17.80 8.97
C PHE A 190 -4.98 17.43 7.48
N GLY A 191 -5.46 18.31 6.60
CA GLY A 191 -5.55 18.08 5.17
C GLY A 191 -6.51 16.95 4.83
N PHE A 192 -7.76 17.07 5.30
CA PHE A 192 -8.86 16.15 5.00
C PHE A 192 -10.01 16.82 4.23
N ALA A 193 -9.95 18.14 4.00
CA ALA A 193 -11.04 18.88 3.34
C ALA A 193 -10.87 18.98 1.82
N VAL A 194 -9.65 18.74 1.33
CA VAL A 194 -9.28 18.93 -0.08
C VAL A 194 -8.43 17.77 -0.57
N PRO A 195 -8.46 17.48 -1.88
CA PRO A 195 -7.51 16.56 -2.49
C PRO A 195 -6.07 16.92 -2.14
N ARG A 196 -5.32 15.90 -1.75
CA ARG A 196 -3.95 15.94 -1.27
C ARG A 196 -3.01 15.40 -2.33
N TRP A 197 -1.74 15.74 -2.29
CA TRP A 197 -0.69 15.13 -3.11
C TRP A 197 0.63 15.10 -2.35
N ILE A 198 1.55 14.22 -2.76
CA ILE A 198 2.83 14.07 -2.05
C ILE A 198 3.61 15.38 -2.16
N GLY A 199 3.89 15.98 -1.00
CA GLY A 199 4.65 17.23 -0.89
C GLY A 199 3.78 18.49 -0.85
N ASP A 200 2.45 18.36 -0.75
CA ASP A 200 1.56 19.48 -0.45
C ASP A 200 1.83 20.11 0.93
N ARG A 201 1.08 21.18 1.25
CA ARG A 201 1.22 21.96 2.50
C ARG A 201 1.06 21.15 3.78
N SER A 202 0.39 20.01 3.71
CA SER A 202 0.05 19.17 4.85
C SER A 202 0.94 17.93 4.95
N THR A 203 1.84 17.73 3.99
CA THR A 203 2.88 16.68 3.98
C THR A 203 4.13 17.17 4.72
N TRP A 204 4.71 16.32 5.57
CA TRP A 204 6.07 16.57 6.08
C TRP A 204 7.09 15.99 5.11
N VAL A 205 8.06 16.82 4.71
CA VAL A 205 9.16 16.43 3.82
C VAL A 205 10.47 16.61 4.57
N HIS A 206 11.20 15.51 4.76
CA HIS A 206 12.56 15.53 5.31
C HIS A 206 13.54 15.14 4.21
N LYS A 207 14.38 16.07 3.77
CA LYS A 207 15.39 15.79 2.73
C LYS A 207 16.41 14.78 3.25
N ILE A 208 16.73 13.81 2.41
CA ILE A 208 17.77 12.82 2.66
C ILE A 208 18.93 13.14 1.73
N GLU A 209 20.12 13.25 2.30
CA GLU A 209 21.33 13.47 1.53
C GLU A 209 21.71 12.18 0.78
N TYR A 210 21.95 12.31 -0.52
CA TYR A 210 22.40 11.21 -1.35
C TYR A 210 23.92 11.17 -1.36
N PHE A 211 24.49 10.08 -0.82
CA PHE A 211 25.94 9.87 -0.75
C PHE A 211 26.47 8.92 -1.84
N GLY A 212 25.67 8.56 -2.84
CA GLY A 212 26.10 7.68 -3.92
C GLY A 212 26.99 8.38 -4.95
N LYS A 213 27.73 7.59 -5.74
CA LYS A 213 28.69 8.09 -6.73
C LYS A 213 28.07 8.46 -8.09
N GLY A 214 26.79 8.17 -8.32
CA GLY A 214 26.09 8.38 -9.59
C GLY A 214 25.27 9.67 -9.64
N LYS A 215 24.90 10.11 -10.85
CA LYS A 215 23.86 11.14 -10.99
C LYS A 215 22.54 10.55 -10.52
N VAL A 216 21.92 11.21 -9.55
CA VAL A 216 20.55 10.89 -9.14
C VAL A 216 19.63 11.29 -10.29
N ASN A 217 18.86 10.33 -10.82
CA ASN A 217 17.81 10.68 -11.76
C ASN A 217 16.84 11.64 -11.06
N THR A 218 16.70 12.85 -11.60
CA THR A 218 15.83 13.90 -11.06
C THR A 218 14.39 13.75 -11.51
N ASP A 219 14.06 12.72 -12.30
CA ASP A 219 12.73 12.60 -12.90
C ASP A 219 11.63 12.55 -11.84
N ASN A 220 10.76 13.56 -11.99
CA ASN A 220 9.67 13.96 -11.13
C ASN A 220 8.51 12.98 -11.23
N THR A 221 8.28 12.12 -10.26
CA THR A 221 7.05 11.29 -10.27
C THR A 221 6.49 10.96 -8.89
N TYR A 222 6.30 11.97 -8.03
CA TYR A 222 5.27 11.85 -6.98
C TYR A 222 3.98 12.48 -7.48
N ARG A 223 3.26 11.72 -8.28
CA ARG A 223 2.16 12.24 -9.07
C ARG A 223 0.91 11.45 -8.82
N VAL A 224 0.59 11.32 -7.54
CA VAL A 224 -0.67 10.75 -7.09
C VAL A 224 -1.28 11.80 -6.18
N SER A 225 -2.45 12.27 -6.57
CA SER A 225 -3.36 12.97 -5.67
C SER A 225 -4.33 11.97 -5.06
N TRP A 226 -4.78 12.25 -3.84
CA TRP A 226 -5.77 11.42 -3.16
C TRP A 226 -6.73 12.26 -2.35
N ASP A 227 -7.89 11.70 -2.06
CA ASP A 227 -8.84 12.24 -1.11
C ASP A 227 -9.34 11.13 -0.17
N ILE A 228 -9.70 11.51 1.06
CA ILE A 228 -10.39 10.61 1.99
C ILE A 228 -11.86 10.97 1.95
N ILE A 229 -12.63 10.15 1.24
CA ILE A 229 -14.04 10.39 1.08
C ILE A 229 -14.78 9.86 2.32
N ASN A 230 -15.58 10.76 2.90
CA ASN A 230 -16.39 10.50 4.08
C ASN A 230 -17.86 10.33 3.63
N ASP A 231 -18.27 9.09 3.37
CA ASP A 231 -19.59 8.74 2.81
C ASP A 231 -20.81 8.95 3.76
N GLY A 232 -20.72 9.89 4.71
CA GLY A 232 -21.83 10.23 5.61
C GLY A 232 -22.09 9.21 6.75
N PRO A 233 -23.18 9.40 7.52
CA PRO A 233 -23.45 8.63 8.72
C PRO A 233 -23.73 7.16 8.38
N GLY A 234 -22.90 6.25 8.90
CA GLY A 234 -23.08 4.80 8.71
C GLY A 234 -22.07 4.16 7.76
N ARG A 235 -21.36 4.93 6.94
CA ARG A 235 -20.38 4.42 5.96
C ARG A 235 -18.92 4.60 6.45
N HIS A 236 -18.00 3.82 5.90
CA HIS A 236 -16.57 3.80 6.26
C HIS A 236 -15.75 4.72 5.36
N ASN A 237 -14.64 5.28 5.87
CA ASN A 237 -13.72 6.07 5.06
C ASN A 237 -13.10 5.21 3.95
N PHE A 238 -13.03 5.75 2.75
CA PHE A 238 -12.25 5.16 1.66
C PHE A 238 -11.28 6.20 1.09
N MET A 239 -10.14 5.71 0.60
CA MET A 239 -9.15 6.54 -0.05
C MET A 239 -9.32 6.40 -1.56
N GLU A 240 -9.67 7.48 -2.22
CA GLU A 240 -9.64 7.57 -3.67
C GLU A 240 -8.34 8.25 -4.09
N TYR A 241 -7.71 7.77 -5.16
CA TYR A 241 -6.51 8.40 -5.69
C TYR A 241 -6.55 8.49 -7.21
N GLU A 242 -6.12 9.65 -7.69
CA GLU A 242 -5.98 9.98 -9.10
C GLU A 242 -4.53 10.39 -9.37
N PRO A 243 -3.88 9.82 -10.39
CA PRO A 243 -2.56 10.22 -10.78
C PRO A 243 -2.57 11.56 -11.53
N LEU A 244 -1.56 12.37 -11.24
CA LEU A 244 -1.31 13.69 -11.82
C LEU A 244 -0.40 13.53 -13.05
N PHE A 245 -0.94 13.30 -14.24
CA PHE A 245 -0.11 12.92 -15.39
C PHE A 245 0.68 14.04 -16.07
N THR A 246 1.92 13.71 -16.49
CA THR A 246 2.51 14.28 -17.72
C THR A 246 3.06 13.11 -18.54
N GLY A 247 2.52 12.87 -19.74
CA GLY A 247 2.92 11.79 -20.66
C GLY A 247 1.86 10.70 -20.85
N GLU A 248 1.85 10.06 -22.03
CA GLU A 248 0.86 9.05 -22.43
C GLU A 248 1.03 7.71 -21.68
N GLU A 249 2.25 7.26 -21.42
CA GLU A 249 2.51 5.94 -20.81
C GLU A 249 1.98 5.82 -19.37
N GLY A 250 2.13 6.89 -18.56
CA GLY A 250 1.58 6.91 -17.22
C GLY A 250 0.06 6.90 -17.23
N LYS A 251 -0.53 7.63 -18.18
CA LYS A 251 -1.97 7.77 -18.37
C LYS A 251 -2.59 6.39 -18.65
N VAL A 252 -2.03 5.67 -19.63
CA VAL A 252 -2.41 4.31 -20.02
C VAL A 252 -2.35 3.35 -18.83
N ALA A 253 -1.23 3.32 -18.09
CA ALA A 253 -1.06 2.41 -16.96
C ALA A 253 -2.09 2.61 -15.83
N TYR A 254 -2.56 3.85 -15.63
CA TYR A 254 -3.64 4.12 -14.69
C TYR A 254 -5.02 3.87 -15.25
N GLU A 255 -5.30 4.25 -16.50
CA GLU A 255 -6.59 3.94 -17.10
C GLU A 255 -6.84 2.42 -17.08
N GLU A 256 -5.81 1.62 -17.37
CA GLU A 256 -5.86 0.16 -17.22
C GLU A 256 -6.12 -0.28 -15.77
N GLY A 257 -5.38 0.26 -14.79
CA GLY A 257 -5.56 -0.07 -13.37
C GLY A 257 -6.89 0.40 -12.77
N ARG A 258 -7.39 1.57 -13.17
CA ARG A 258 -8.66 2.18 -12.73
C ARG A 258 -9.86 1.43 -13.28
N GLN A 259 -9.84 1.07 -14.57
CA GLN A 259 -10.90 0.24 -15.16
C GLN A 259 -10.99 -1.12 -14.45
N MET A 260 -9.85 -1.67 -14.05
CA MET A 260 -9.79 -2.90 -13.27
C MET A 260 -10.44 -2.73 -11.89
N LEU A 261 -10.10 -1.66 -11.16
CA LEU A 261 -10.65 -1.36 -9.83
C LEU A 261 -12.17 -1.11 -9.87
N LEU A 262 -12.63 -0.30 -10.83
CA LEU A 262 -14.06 0.01 -11.01
C LEU A 262 -14.84 -1.27 -11.36
N SER A 263 -14.31 -2.11 -12.24
CA SER A 263 -14.94 -3.39 -12.58
C SER A 263 -15.02 -4.35 -11.39
N GLN A 264 -14.06 -4.28 -10.47
CA GLN A 264 -14.05 -5.10 -9.26
C GLN A 264 -15.04 -4.58 -8.22
N MET A 265 -15.12 -3.25 -8.04
CA MET A 265 -16.07 -2.62 -7.12
C MET A 265 -17.53 -2.75 -7.59
N GLU A 266 -17.80 -2.63 -8.89
CA GLU A 266 -19.14 -2.86 -9.45
C GLU A 266 -19.60 -4.30 -9.23
N LYS A 267 -18.71 -5.28 -9.36
CA LYS A 267 -19.00 -6.69 -9.08
C LYS A 267 -19.23 -6.95 -7.60
N GLU A 268 -18.46 -6.31 -6.71
CA GLU A 268 -18.64 -6.41 -5.26
C GLU A 268 -19.98 -5.81 -4.82
N ILE A 269 -20.40 -4.68 -5.39
CA ILE A 269 -21.70 -4.04 -5.10
C ILE A 269 -22.87 -4.90 -5.61
N VAL A 270 -22.76 -5.46 -6.81
CA VAL A 270 -23.81 -6.33 -7.38
C VAL A 270 -23.95 -7.62 -6.58
N GLN A 271 -22.85 -8.23 -6.16
CA GLN A 271 -22.88 -9.45 -5.34
C GLN A 271 -23.45 -9.18 -3.93
N GLU A 272 -23.11 -8.05 -3.31
CA GLU A 272 -23.64 -7.66 -1.99
C GLU A 272 -25.15 -7.39 -2.06
N VAL A 273 -25.66 -6.84 -3.17
CA VAL A 273 -27.11 -6.67 -3.40
C VAL A 273 -27.82 -8.03 -3.57
N ILE A 274 -27.25 -8.95 -4.36
CA ILE A 274 -27.81 -10.29 -4.58
C ILE A 274 -27.84 -11.11 -3.28
N ASP A 275 -26.77 -11.05 -2.49
CA ASP A 275 -26.68 -11.78 -1.20
C ASP A 275 -27.69 -11.24 -0.17
N THR A 276 -27.98 -9.93 -0.22
CA THR A 276 -28.96 -9.27 0.65
C THR A 276 -30.40 -9.59 0.22
N GLU A 277 -30.69 -9.66 -1.08
CA GLU A 277 -32.02 -10.07 -1.57
C GLU A 277 -32.31 -11.55 -1.35
N GLY A 278 -31.29 -12.42 -1.46
CA GLY A 278 -31.41 -13.86 -1.19
C GLY A 278 -31.72 -14.19 0.28
N THR A 279 -31.30 -13.34 1.22
CA THR A 279 -31.63 -13.50 2.65
C THR A 279 -33.04 -13.03 3.01
N PHE A 280 -33.64 -12.13 2.22
CA PHE A 280 -35.03 -11.69 2.42
C PHE A 280 -36.08 -12.65 1.82
N GLN A 281 -35.70 -13.53 0.89
CA GLN A 281 -36.61 -14.56 0.34
C GLN A 281 -36.63 -15.86 1.15
N THR A 282 -35.84 -15.98 2.22
CA THR A 282 -35.72 -17.20 3.04
C THR A 282 -36.11 -17.01 4.52
N MET A 283 -36.72 -15.88 4.89
CA MET A 283 -37.46 -15.70 6.16
C MET A 283 -38.96 -15.59 5.90
#